data_AF-A0A9X2KFV2-F1
#
_entry.id   AF-A0A9X2KFV2-F1
#
_cell.length_a   1.000
_cell.length_b   1.000
_cell.length_c   1.000
_cell.angle_alpha   90.00
_cell.angle_beta   90.00
_cell.angle_gamma   90.00
#
_symmetry.space_group_name_H-M   'P 1'
#
loop_
_entity.id
_entity.type
_entity.pdbx_description
1 polymer ?
#
loop_
_entity_poly.entity_id
_entity_poly.type
_entity_poly.pdbx_seq_one_letter_code
_entity_poly.pdbx_strand_id
1 'polypeptide(L)'
;MSHLRVRPKRDHDRVIHVTPESAGWTYVGFELYRLSPGASVAERTGDREVCLVLVSGRASVASDGEDFGLIGERMSPFEGKPWSVYIPAGDRWQVTAETAVELAVCSAPGRPDTHPPRLIAPDSLGQETRGQGTNVRHVTNILPETDPGADSLLVVELTTPGGHTSSYPPHKHDTDNLPAESYLEETYYHRLDPPQGFAFQRVYTDARDDGTRELDEAMVVEDGDVTLVPKGYHPCAATHGYDLYYLNVMAGPKRTWKFHNEPAHEWLVQPPG
;
A
#
# COMPACT_ATOMS: atom_id res chain seq x y z
N MET A 1 -15.11 1.00 -17.84
CA MET A 1 -14.60 0.69 -16.49
C MET A 1 -13.15 1.12 -16.49
N SER A 2 -12.68 1.81 -15.44
CA SER A 2 -11.27 2.22 -15.37
C SER A 2 -10.36 1.00 -15.36
N HIS A 3 -9.29 1.05 -16.13
CA HIS A 3 -8.26 0.01 -16.18
C HIS A 3 -7.30 0.08 -14.97
N LEU A 4 -7.45 1.11 -14.12
CA LEU A 4 -6.66 1.31 -12.91
C LEU A 4 -7.31 0.72 -11.66
N ARG A 5 -8.47 0.05 -11.76
CA ARG A 5 -9.17 -0.57 -10.64
C ARG A 5 -9.21 -2.09 -10.80
N VAL A 6 -8.71 -2.81 -9.81
CA VAL A 6 -8.69 -4.28 -9.72
C VAL A 6 -9.61 -4.71 -8.57
N ARG A 7 -10.56 -5.60 -8.88
CA ARG A 7 -11.53 -6.12 -7.89
C ARG A 7 -11.12 -7.48 -7.36
N PRO A 8 -11.43 -7.81 -6.10
CA PRO A 8 -11.12 -9.11 -5.53
C PRO A 8 -11.94 -10.21 -6.22
N LYS A 9 -11.25 -11.27 -6.64
CA LYS A 9 -11.86 -12.51 -7.13
C LYS A 9 -12.35 -13.34 -5.93
N ARG A 10 -13.33 -14.24 -6.15
CA ARG A 10 -14.01 -14.98 -5.06
C ARG A 10 -13.83 -16.50 -5.12
N ASP A 11 -13.13 -16.99 -6.13
CA ASP A 11 -13.00 -18.41 -6.46
C ASP A 11 -11.75 -19.07 -5.86
N HIS A 12 -10.83 -18.29 -5.32
CA HIS A 12 -9.57 -18.76 -4.75
C HIS A 12 -9.18 -17.96 -3.50
N ASP A 13 -8.34 -18.53 -2.65
CA ASP A 13 -7.79 -17.85 -1.48
C ASP A 13 -6.99 -16.60 -1.87
N ARG A 14 -6.29 -16.64 -3.01
CA ARG A 14 -5.69 -15.44 -3.62
C ARG A 14 -6.77 -14.64 -4.35
N VAL A 15 -7.21 -13.56 -3.73
CA VAL A 15 -8.30 -12.72 -4.25
C VAL A 15 -7.80 -11.56 -5.11
N ILE A 16 -6.57 -11.07 -4.87
CA ILE A 16 -5.90 -10.06 -5.72
C ILE A 16 -4.53 -10.59 -6.15
N HIS A 17 -4.17 -10.35 -7.40
CA HIS A 17 -2.84 -10.64 -7.93
C HIS A 17 -2.49 -9.58 -8.99
N VAL A 18 -1.65 -8.63 -8.60
CA VAL A 18 -1.10 -7.56 -9.44
C VAL A 18 0.39 -7.81 -9.59
N THR A 19 0.82 -8.09 -10.81
CA THR A 19 2.23 -8.18 -11.20
C THR A 19 2.63 -6.95 -12.02
N PRO A 20 3.94 -6.66 -12.17
CA PRO A 20 4.41 -5.60 -13.05
C PRO A 20 3.82 -5.69 -14.47
N GLU A 21 3.76 -6.89 -15.04
CA GLU A 21 3.23 -7.12 -16.38
C GLU A 21 1.72 -6.82 -16.46
N SER A 22 0.95 -7.24 -15.45
CA SER A 22 -0.49 -7.00 -15.41
C SER A 22 -0.85 -5.53 -15.20
N ALA A 23 0.00 -4.78 -14.49
CA ALA A 23 -0.16 -3.36 -14.23
C ALA A 23 0.42 -2.48 -15.37
N GLY A 24 1.23 -3.07 -16.25
CA GLY A 24 1.91 -2.35 -17.33
C GLY A 24 3.09 -1.49 -16.86
N TRP A 25 3.78 -1.91 -15.79
CA TRP A 25 4.88 -1.18 -15.18
C TRP A 25 6.06 -2.12 -14.83
N THR A 26 7.05 -1.69 -14.03
CA THR A 26 8.33 -2.41 -13.87
C THR A 26 8.58 -3.01 -12.49
N TYR A 27 8.19 -2.35 -11.41
CA TYR A 27 8.68 -2.63 -10.06
C TYR A 27 7.63 -3.32 -9.18
N VAL A 28 6.51 -2.65 -8.93
CA VAL A 28 5.58 -3.06 -7.84
C VAL A 28 4.80 -4.32 -8.20
N GLY A 29 4.67 -5.22 -7.24
CA GLY A 29 3.71 -6.31 -7.26
C GLY A 29 2.92 -6.35 -5.94
N PHE A 30 1.65 -6.71 -6.02
CA PHE A 30 0.77 -6.79 -4.86
C PHE A 30 -0.16 -8.01 -4.97
N GLU A 31 -0.20 -8.82 -3.93
CA GLU A 31 -1.17 -9.91 -3.81
C GLU A 31 -1.94 -9.79 -2.51
N LEU A 32 -3.17 -10.31 -2.53
CA LEU A 32 -3.99 -10.43 -1.33
C LEU A 32 -4.55 -11.84 -1.21
N TYR A 33 -4.29 -12.44 -0.06
CA TYR A 33 -4.83 -13.73 0.33
C TYR A 33 -5.90 -13.55 1.42
N ARG A 34 -7.03 -14.24 1.26
CA ARG A 34 -8.04 -14.43 2.30
C ARG A 34 -8.05 -15.90 2.70
N LEU A 35 -7.40 -16.20 3.82
CA LEU A 35 -7.19 -17.55 4.31
C LEU A 35 -8.22 -17.88 5.40
N SER A 36 -8.82 -19.06 5.32
CA SER A 36 -9.61 -19.61 6.42
C SER A 36 -8.70 -20.16 7.53
N PRO A 37 -9.18 -20.27 8.79
CA PRO A 37 -8.41 -20.93 9.86
C PRO A 37 -7.90 -22.31 9.43
N GLY A 38 -6.62 -22.57 9.66
CA GLY A 38 -5.90 -23.78 9.27
C GLY A 38 -5.41 -23.81 7.81
N ALA A 39 -5.79 -22.86 6.96
CA ALA A 39 -5.26 -22.77 5.61
C ALA A 39 -3.82 -22.23 5.62
N SER A 40 -3.01 -22.69 4.66
CA SER A 40 -1.64 -22.25 4.51
C SER A 40 -1.34 -21.85 3.07
N VAL A 41 -0.46 -20.86 2.92
CA VAL A 41 0.12 -20.43 1.65
C VAL A 41 1.63 -20.34 1.81
N ALA A 42 2.38 -20.67 0.76
CA ALA A 42 3.84 -20.58 0.75
C ALA A 42 4.33 -20.30 -0.67
N GLU A 43 5.30 -19.41 -0.79
CA GLU A 43 5.88 -19.01 -2.07
C GLU A 43 7.38 -18.78 -1.95
N ARG A 44 8.05 -18.73 -3.11
CA ARG A 44 9.44 -18.31 -3.23
C ARG A 44 9.46 -16.86 -3.69
N THR A 45 10.32 -16.05 -3.09
CA THR A 45 10.44 -14.64 -3.44
C THR A 45 11.21 -14.44 -4.76
N GLY A 46 12.08 -15.39 -5.12
CA GLY A 46 12.80 -15.36 -6.41
C GLY A 46 13.78 -14.19 -6.45
N ASP A 47 13.68 -13.34 -7.46
CA ASP A 47 14.45 -12.10 -7.61
C ASP A 47 13.78 -10.88 -6.96
N ARG A 48 12.72 -11.08 -6.18
CA ARG A 48 11.94 -10.04 -5.52
C ARG A 48 12.15 -10.09 -4.02
N GLU A 49 12.08 -8.96 -3.35
CA GLU A 49 11.85 -8.91 -1.90
C GLU A 49 10.35 -8.81 -1.61
N VAL A 50 9.94 -9.23 -0.42
CA VAL A 50 8.54 -9.27 0.00
C VAL A 50 8.37 -8.68 1.39
N CYS A 51 7.33 -7.88 1.58
CA CYS A 51 6.79 -7.52 2.89
C CYS A 51 5.41 -8.16 3.05
N LEU A 52 5.32 -9.14 3.96
CA LEU A 52 4.08 -9.80 4.34
C LEU A 52 3.38 -8.93 5.39
N VAL A 53 2.23 -8.36 5.07
CA VAL A 53 1.44 -7.54 6.01
C VAL A 53 0.19 -8.30 6.41
N LEU A 54 0.03 -8.60 7.70
CA LEU A 54 -1.24 -9.13 8.22
C LEU A 54 -2.22 -7.96 8.33
N VAL A 55 -3.02 -7.75 7.29
CA VAL A 55 -4.05 -6.70 7.26
C VAL A 55 -5.05 -6.94 8.38
N SER A 56 -5.44 -8.20 8.59
CA SER A 56 -6.21 -8.63 9.75
C SER A 56 -5.99 -10.11 10.04
N GLY A 57 -6.17 -10.51 11.30
CA GLY A 57 -6.10 -11.90 11.74
C GLY A 57 -4.77 -12.26 12.40
N ARG A 58 -4.65 -13.55 12.74
CA ARG A 58 -3.48 -14.13 13.41
C ARG A 58 -2.97 -15.31 12.60
N ALA A 59 -1.66 -15.40 12.42
CA ALA A 59 -1.05 -16.43 11.62
C ALA A 59 0.35 -16.80 12.12
N SER A 60 0.74 -18.05 11.94
CA SER A 60 2.13 -18.47 12.06
C SER A 60 2.88 -18.13 10.77
N VAL A 61 4.06 -17.51 10.88
CA VAL A 61 4.87 -17.09 9.74
C VAL A 61 6.29 -17.63 9.86
N ALA A 62 6.82 -18.15 8.76
CA ALA A 62 8.21 -18.61 8.68
C ALA A 62 8.87 -18.16 7.37
N SER A 63 10.18 -17.91 7.41
CA SER A 63 11.09 -17.79 6.26
C SER A 63 12.17 -18.85 6.34
N ASP A 64 12.94 -19.09 5.28
CA ASP A 64 13.99 -20.12 5.23
C ASP A 64 14.87 -20.17 6.49
N GLY A 65 14.60 -21.16 7.36
CA GLY A 65 15.35 -21.37 8.61
C GLY A 65 14.96 -20.49 9.81
N GLU A 66 14.01 -19.55 9.65
CA GLU A 66 13.52 -18.67 10.72
C GLU A 66 12.01 -18.81 10.93
N ASP A 67 11.62 -19.10 12.17
CA ASP A 67 10.22 -19.19 12.61
C ASP A 67 9.88 -17.95 13.44
N PHE A 68 8.97 -17.12 12.93
CA PHE A 68 8.49 -15.91 13.61
C PHE A 68 7.35 -16.21 14.60
N GLY A 69 6.90 -17.46 14.68
CA GLY A 69 5.82 -17.90 15.56
C GLY A 69 4.46 -17.34 15.13
N LEU A 70 3.50 -17.43 16.05
CA LEU A 70 2.15 -16.88 15.89
C LEU A 70 2.16 -15.35 16.11
N ILE A 71 1.93 -14.60 15.04
CA ILE A 71 1.86 -13.13 15.06
C ILE A 71 0.47 -12.65 14.62
N GLY A 72 0.24 -11.34 14.69
CA GLY A 72 -1.06 -10.73 14.40
C GLY A 72 -1.90 -10.52 15.66
N GLU A 73 -2.74 -9.49 15.63
CA GLU A 73 -3.59 -9.09 16.75
C GLU A 73 -4.90 -8.47 16.26
N ARG A 74 -4.83 -7.44 15.41
CA ARG A 74 -6.01 -6.74 14.89
C ARG A 74 -6.87 -7.65 14.01
N MET A 75 -8.19 -7.64 14.23
CA MET A 75 -9.15 -8.40 13.41
C MET A 75 -9.78 -7.54 12.31
N SER A 76 -9.46 -6.25 12.32
CA SER A 76 -9.82 -5.26 11.31
C SER A 76 -8.65 -4.27 11.14
N PRO A 77 -8.38 -3.75 9.92
CA PRO A 77 -7.36 -2.74 9.72
C PRO A 77 -7.64 -1.43 10.49
N PHE A 78 -8.86 -1.26 10.99
CA PHE A 78 -9.29 -0.11 11.80
C PHE A 78 -8.98 -0.27 13.30
N GLU A 79 -8.41 -1.39 13.75
CA GLU A 79 -8.20 -1.72 15.18
C GLU A 79 -6.74 -1.53 15.68
N GLY A 80 -5.91 -0.79 14.95
CA GLY A 80 -4.53 -0.50 15.36
C GLY A 80 -3.50 -0.88 14.30
N LYS A 81 -2.23 -0.97 14.70
CA LYS A 81 -1.10 -1.16 13.77
C LYS A 81 -0.94 -2.62 13.35
N PRO A 82 -0.37 -2.91 12.16
CA PRO A 82 -0.21 -4.26 11.65
C PRO A 82 1.00 -4.95 12.24
N TRP A 83 0.96 -6.28 12.20
CA TRP A 83 2.15 -7.11 12.22
C TRP A 83 2.60 -7.36 10.78
N SER A 84 3.90 -7.24 10.50
CA SER A 84 4.46 -7.55 9.19
C SER A 84 5.77 -8.32 9.27
N VAL A 85 6.17 -8.98 8.20
CA VAL A 85 7.47 -9.67 8.08
C VAL A 85 8.12 -9.31 6.76
N TYR A 86 9.35 -8.82 6.82
CA TYR A 86 10.19 -8.61 5.64
C TYR A 86 10.90 -9.92 5.29
N ILE A 87 10.90 -10.28 4.01
CA ILE A 87 11.51 -11.48 3.44
C ILE A 87 12.38 -11.05 2.25
N PRO A 88 13.69 -11.37 2.24
CA PRO A 88 14.58 -10.97 1.16
C PRO A 88 14.34 -11.76 -0.13
N ALA A 89 14.99 -11.33 -1.22
CA ALA A 89 15.06 -12.11 -2.44
C ALA A 89 15.84 -13.42 -2.22
N GLY A 90 15.42 -14.47 -2.92
CA GLY A 90 15.99 -15.82 -2.82
C GLY A 90 15.34 -16.74 -1.78
N ASP A 91 14.59 -16.18 -0.83
CA ASP A 91 13.96 -16.93 0.27
C ASP A 91 12.65 -17.64 -0.15
N ARG A 92 12.23 -18.58 0.70
CA ARG A 92 10.87 -19.13 0.74
C ARG A 92 10.20 -18.73 2.05
N TRP A 93 8.97 -18.25 1.94
CA TRP A 93 8.11 -17.97 3.10
C TRP A 93 6.90 -18.89 3.16
N GLN A 94 6.32 -19.03 4.35
CA GLN A 94 5.07 -19.73 4.58
C GLN A 94 4.24 -19.01 5.65
N VAL A 95 2.94 -18.91 5.42
CA VAL A 95 1.96 -18.39 6.37
C VAL A 95 0.88 -19.45 6.60
N THR A 96 0.55 -19.72 7.86
CA THR A 96 -0.57 -20.60 8.25
C THR A 96 -1.52 -19.82 9.14
N ALA A 97 -2.78 -19.73 8.72
CA ALA A 97 -3.78 -18.92 9.39
C ALA A 97 -4.28 -19.62 10.66
N GLU A 98 -4.21 -18.94 11.80
CA GLU A 98 -4.82 -19.40 13.07
C GLU A 98 -6.29 -18.94 13.14
N THR A 99 -6.55 -17.71 12.68
CA THR A 99 -7.90 -17.17 12.50
C THR A 99 -8.20 -17.00 11.01
N ALA A 100 -9.34 -16.38 10.65
CA ALA A 100 -9.47 -15.86 9.30
C ALA A 100 -8.43 -14.75 9.09
N VAL A 101 -7.63 -14.85 8.05
CA VAL A 101 -6.49 -13.96 7.80
C VAL A 101 -6.66 -13.27 6.45
N GLU A 102 -6.48 -11.96 6.45
CA GLU A 102 -6.28 -11.16 5.25
C GLU A 102 -4.80 -10.78 5.20
N LEU A 103 -4.06 -11.42 4.29
CA LEU A 103 -2.61 -11.29 4.15
C LEU A 103 -2.31 -10.54 2.85
N ALA A 104 -1.68 -9.38 2.96
CA ALA A 104 -1.11 -8.68 1.82
C ALA A 104 0.35 -9.11 1.61
N VAL A 105 0.70 -9.39 0.36
CA VAL A 105 2.05 -9.74 -0.10
C VAL A 105 2.54 -8.59 -0.98
N CYS A 106 3.29 -7.67 -0.38
CA CYS A 106 3.85 -6.50 -1.05
C CYS A 106 5.21 -6.90 -1.63
N SER A 107 5.46 -6.69 -2.93
CA SER A 107 6.73 -7.11 -3.55
C SER A 107 7.34 -6.06 -4.48
N ALA A 108 8.67 -6.06 -4.56
CA ALA A 108 9.45 -5.27 -5.51
C ALA A 108 10.75 -6.03 -5.85
N PRO A 109 11.52 -5.62 -6.87
CA PRO A 109 12.83 -6.21 -7.12
C PRO A 109 13.73 -6.13 -5.88
N GLY A 110 14.36 -7.24 -5.52
CA GLY A 110 15.25 -7.34 -4.37
C GLY A 110 16.60 -7.93 -4.77
N ARG A 111 17.53 -7.98 -3.83
CA ARG A 111 18.82 -8.63 -4.00
C ARG A 111 19.00 -9.70 -2.92
N PRO A 112 19.37 -10.94 -3.27
CA PRO A 112 19.72 -11.94 -2.27
C PRO A 112 20.87 -11.47 -1.38
N ASP A 113 20.90 -11.97 -0.15
CA ASP A 113 21.98 -11.75 0.82
C ASP A 113 22.25 -10.27 1.23
N THR A 114 21.34 -9.33 0.97
CA THR A 114 21.46 -7.92 1.39
C THR A 114 20.90 -7.65 2.78
N HIS A 115 19.80 -8.31 3.12
CA HIS A 115 19.05 -8.12 4.37
C HIS A 115 18.52 -9.47 4.87
N PRO A 116 18.55 -9.75 6.19
CA PRO A 116 17.93 -10.96 6.73
C PRO A 116 16.40 -10.82 6.75
N PRO A 117 15.65 -11.94 6.70
CA PRO A 117 14.23 -11.90 7.02
C PRO A 117 14.05 -11.37 8.46
N ARG A 118 12.97 -10.62 8.70
CA ARG A 118 12.76 -10.00 10.04
C ARG A 118 11.31 -9.65 10.31
N LEU A 119 10.95 -9.73 11.58
CA LEU A 119 9.67 -9.27 12.09
C LEU A 119 9.61 -7.74 12.18
N ILE A 120 8.49 -7.17 11.75
CA ILE A 120 8.11 -5.77 11.92
C ILE A 120 6.89 -5.73 12.84
N ALA A 121 7.14 -5.61 14.14
CA ALA A 121 6.10 -5.62 15.16
C ALA A 121 5.43 -4.23 15.28
N PRO A 122 4.15 -4.15 15.68
CA PRO A 122 3.42 -2.89 15.90
C PRO A 122 4.19 -1.82 16.70
N ASP A 123 4.91 -2.23 17.74
CA ASP A 123 5.64 -1.32 18.64
C ASP A 123 6.85 -0.66 17.97
N SER A 124 7.38 -1.26 16.89
CA SER A 124 8.47 -0.69 16.10
C SER A 124 7.99 0.36 15.08
N LEU A 125 6.68 0.42 14.82
CA LEU A 125 6.12 1.24 13.75
C LEU A 125 5.86 2.67 14.21
N GLY A 126 6.42 3.63 13.47
CA GLY A 126 6.07 5.04 13.60
C GLY A 126 4.64 5.29 13.11
N GLN A 127 3.81 5.92 13.95
CA GLN A 127 2.47 6.36 13.57
C GLN A 127 2.34 7.86 13.81
N GLU A 128 1.71 8.54 12.85
CA GLU A 128 1.55 9.99 12.85
C GLU A 128 0.15 10.39 12.41
N THR A 129 -0.35 11.46 12.99
CA THR A 129 -1.58 12.12 12.52
C THR A 129 -1.17 13.31 11.66
N ARG A 130 -1.56 13.29 10.39
CA ARG A 130 -1.26 14.35 9.42
C ARG A 130 -2.53 15.13 9.08
N GLY A 131 -2.38 16.42 8.75
CA GLY A 131 -3.46 17.28 8.30
C GLY A 131 -4.30 17.90 9.43
N GLN A 132 -5.28 18.72 9.06
CA GLN A 132 -6.21 19.43 9.96
C GLN A 132 -7.62 19.43 9.35
N GLY A 133 -8.66 19.55 10.17
CA GLY A 133 -10.06 19.53 9.72
C GLY A 133 -10.39 18.26 8.92
N THR A 134 -11.02 18.43 7.77
CA THR A 134 -11.37 17.33 6.85
C THR A 134 -10.19 16.77 6.05
N ASN A 135 -8.95 17.16 6.38
CA ASN A 135 -7.72 16.60 5.81
C ASN A 135 -6.95 15.72 6.81
N VAL A 136 -7.49 15.48 8.01
CA VAL A 136 -6.88 14.62 9.05
C VAL A 136 -6.85 13.17 8.59
N ARG A 137 -5.69 12.53 8.70
CA ARG A 137 -5.50 11.08 8.51
C ARG A 137 -4.45 10.51 9.47
N HIS A 138 -4.52 9.21 9.73
CA HIS A 138 -3.59 8.48 10.59
C HIS A 138 -2.72 7.58 9.73
N VAL A 139 -1.41 7.81 9.73
CA VAL A 139 -0.44 7.12 8.87
C VAL A 139 0.44 6.23 9.73
N THR A 140 0.57 4.97 9.35
CA THR A 140 1.47 3.99 9.98
C THR A 140 2.54 3.60 8.96
N ASN A 141 3.79 3.96 9.23
CA ASN A 141 4.91 3.69 8.34
C ASN A 141 5.47 2.29 8.59
N ILE A 142 5.07 1.29 7.78
CA ILE A 142 5.44 -0.12 7.94
C ILE A 142 6.88 -0.38 7.53
N LEU A 143 7.26 0.12 6.34
CA LEU A 143 8.60 -0.02 5.77
C LEU A 143 8.99 1.30 5.08
N PRO A 144 9.30 2.36 5.85
CA PRO A 144 9.61 3.68 5.30
C PRO A 144 11.00 3.73 4.66
N GLU A 145 11.26 4.77 3.87
CA GLU A 145 12.59 5.05 3.28
C GLU A 145 13.70 5.10 4.33
N THR A 146 13.40 5.58 5.53
CA THR A 146 14.35 5.71 6.64
C THR A 146 14.78 4.37 7.25
N ASP A 147 14.05 3.28 6.99
CA ASP A 147 14.48 1.93 7.34
C ASP A 147 15.47 1.44 6.26
N PRO A 148 16.76 1.21 6.58
CA PRO A 148 17.74 0.73 5.61
C PRO A 148 17.62 -0.77 5.31
N GLY A 149 16.73 -1.50 5.99
CA GLY A 149 16.58 -2.94 5.89
C GLY A 149 15.64 -3.42 4.78
N ALA A 150 15.66 -2.78 3.62
CA ALA A 150 14.95 -3.18 2.40
C ALA A 150 15.63 -2.58 1.17
N ASP A 151 15.58 -3.30 0.04
CA ASP A 151 16.26 -2.91 -1.20
C ASP A 151 15.48 -1.86 -2.00
N SER A 152 14.17 -2.03 -2.16
CA SER A 152 13.29 -1.24 -3.05
C SER A 152 11.97 -0.82 -2.40
N LEU A 153 11.37 -1.68 -1.57
CA LEU A 153 10.02 -1.56 -1.04
C LEU A 153 9.87 -0.38 -0.09
N LEU A 154 8.82 0.39 -0.34
CA LEU A 154 8.23 1.33 0.60
C LEU A 154 6.80 0.85 0.88
N VAL A 155 6.46 0.65 2.15
CA VAL A 155 5.12 0.16 2.55
C VAL A 155 4.58 1.06 3.65
N VAL A 156 3.38 1.58 3.46
CA VAL A 156 2.70 2.47 4.39
C VAL A 156 1.22 2.16 4.38
N GLU A 157 0.57 2.21 5.53
CA GLU A 157 -0.88 2.17 5.60
C GLU A 157 -1.42 3.45 6.21
N LEU A 158 -2.66 3.79 5.89
CA LEU A 158 -3.32 4.90 6.55
C LEU A 158 -4.83 4.73 6.64
N THR A 159 -5.40 5.41 7.63
CA THR A 159 -6.85 5.52 7.84
C THR A 159 -7.29 6.98 7.69
N THR A 160 -8.32 7.18 6.89
CA THR A 160 -8.95 8.46 6.54
C THR A 160 -10.38 8.43 7.07
N PRO A 161 -10.73 9.26 8.08
CA PRO A 161 -12.09 9.29 8.62
C PRO A 161 -13.15 9.63 7.58
N GLY A 162 -14.38 9.16 7.79
CA GLY A 162 -15.50 9.40 6.90
C GLY A 162 -15.74 10.89 6.60
N GLY A 163 -15.77 11.24 5.31
CA GLY A 163 -15.89 12.62 4.83
C GLY A 163 -14.57 13.39 4.76
N HIS A 164 -13.43 12.78 5.09
CA HIS A 164 -12.11 13.39 4.96
C HIS A 164 -11.48 13.08 3.59
N THR A 165 -10.46 13.87 3.23
CA THR A 165 -9.63 13.65 2.04
C THR A 165 -8.20 13.37 2.46
N SER A 166 -7.57 12.41 1.80
CA SER A 166 -6.19 11.95 2.03
C SER A 166 -5.46 11.78 0.69
N SER A 167 -4.17 11.45 0.75
CA SER A 167 -3.23 11.70 -0.36
C SER A 167 -3.41 13.14 -0.92
N TYR A 168 -3.69 14.08 0.00
CA TYR A 168 -4.10 15.46 -0.26
C TYR A 168 -3.33 16.44 0.65
N PRO A 169 -2.78 17.57 0.15
CA PRO A 169 -2.86 18.06 -1.23
C PRO A 169 -2.35 17.06 -2.27
N PRO A 170 -2.89 17.08 -3.51
CA PRO A 170 -2.55 16.08 -4.51
C PRO A 170 -1.05 16.16 -4.78
N HIS A 171 -0.40 15.00 -4.82
CA HIS A 171 1.03 14.90 -5.10
C HIS A 171 1.30 13.77 -6.10
N LYS A 172 2.46 13.82 -6.74
CA LYS A 172 2.94 12.83 -7.70
C LYS A 172 4.40 12.47 -7.44
N HIS A 173 4.78 11.27 -7.88
CA HIS A 173 6.15 10.76 -7.87
C HIS A 173 6.31 9.86 -9.10
N ASP A 174 6.24 10.47 -10.28
CA ASP A 174 6.16 9.79 -11.58
C ASP A 174 7.32 10.13 -12.52
N THR A 175 8.33 10.84 -12.01
CA THR A 175 9.49 11.28 -12.79
C THR A 175 10.78 11.03 -12.00
N ASP A 176 11.77 10.33 -12.61
CA ASP A 176 13.11 10.16 -12.01
C ASP A 176 13.95 11.42 -12.19
N ASN A 177 13.73 12.39 -11.30
CA ASN A 177 14.34 13.73 -11.34
C ASN A 177 14.79 14.18 -9.95
N LEU A 178 15.50 13.30 -9.22
CA LEU A 178 16.02 13.64 -7.90
C LEU A 178 17.02 14.83 -7.98
N PRO A 179 17.00 15.75 -6.98
CA PRO A 179 16.28 15.66 -5.71
C PRO A 179 14.84 16.19 -5.74
N ALA A 180 14.33 16.66 -6.89
CA ALA A 180 13.01 17.30 -6.98
C ALA A 180 11.87 16.29 -6.89
N GLU A 181 12.01 15.14 -7.55
CA GLU A 181 10.99 14.10 -7.59
C GLU A 181 11.63 12.72 -7.83
N SER A 182 11.08 11.69 -7.19
CA SER A 182 11.41 10.29 -7.45
C SER A 182 10.37 9.67 -8.38
N TYR A 183 10.76 8.69 -9.20
CA TYR A 183 9.81 7.79 -9.85
C TYR A 183 9.47 6.64 -8.90
N LEU A 184 8.21 6.52 -8.51
CA LEU A 184 7.67 5.43 -7.71
C LEU A 184 6.30 5.02 -8.27
N GLU A 185 6.19 3.76 -8.69
CA GLU A 185 4.89 3.12 -8.92
C GLU A 185 4.18 2.94 -7.59
N GLU A 186 2.85 3.01 -7.56
CA GLU A 186 2.10 2.84 -6.32
C GLU A 186 0.80 2.04 -6.52
N THR A 187 0.55 1.08 -5.63
CA THR A 187 -0.77 0.43 -5.47
C THR A 187 -1.46 0.94 -4.22
N TYR A 188 -2.79 0.98 -4.23
CA TYR A 188 -3.61 1.23 -3.04
C TYR A 188 -4.57 0.05 -2.84
N TYR A 189 -4.45 -0.68 -1.74
CA TYR A 189 -5.45 -1.66 -1.33
C TYR A 189 -6.43 -1.06 -0.33
N HIS A 190 -7.72 -0.99 -0.68
CA HIS A 190 -8.74 -0.27 0.07
C HIS A 190 -9.59 -1.18 0.95
N ARG A 191 -9.90 -0.71 2.16
CA ARG A 191 -10.91 -1.28 3.06
C ARG A 191 -11.82 -0.17 3.56
N LEU A 192 -13.08 -0.49 3.84
CA LEU A 192 -14.05 0.47 4.34
C LEU A 192 -14.73 -0.03 5.61
N ASP A 193 -15.05 0.90 6.50
CA ASP A 193 -15.87 0.65 7.68
C ASP A 193 -17.00 1.67 7.80
N PRO A 194 -18.28 1.23 7.73
CA PRO A 194 -18.75 -0.12 7.42
C PRO A 194 -18.44 -0.58 5.96
N PRO A 195 -18.33 -1.90 5.69
CA PRO A 195 -17.79 -2.43 4.43
C PRO A 195 -18.70 -2.25 3.20
N GLN A 196 -19.98 -1.91 3.37
CA GLN A 196 -20.88 -1.59 2.25
C GLN A 196 -20.66 -0.18 1.67
N GLY A 197 -19.74 0.60 2.24
CA GLY A 197 -19.42 1.95 1.78
C GLY A 197 -18.73 1.98 0.43
N PHE A 198 -18.39 3.20 0.02
CA PHE A 198 -17.48 3.46 -1.08
C PHE A 198 -16.69 4.75 -0.84
N ALA A 199 -15.57 4.91 -1.52
CA ALA A 199 -14.81 6.15 -1.57
C ALA A 199 -14.53 6.54 -3.03
N PHE A 200 -13.99 7.73 -3.24
CA PHE A 200 -13.53 8.16 -4.56
C PHE A 200 -12.02 8.27 -4.57
N GLN A 201 -11.39 7.76 -5.63
CA GLN A 201 -10.00 8.06 -5.94
C GLN A 201 -9.93 8.61 -7.36
N ARG A 202 -9.16 9.68 -7.54
CA ARG A 202 -8.90 10.26 -8.86
C ARG A 202 -7.42 10.11 -9.16
N VAL A 203 -7.05 9.58 -10.33
CA VAL A 203 -5.66 9.54 -10.80
C VAL A 203 -5.55 10.40 -12.05
N TYR A 204 -4.74 11.45 -12.01
CA TYR A 204 -4.66 12.41 -13.12
C TYR A 204 -3.30 13.09 -13.26
N THR A 205 -2.87 13.35 -14.50
CA THR A 205 -1.64 14.12 -14.80
C THR A 205 -1.93 15.60 -14.94
N ASP A 206 -0.92 16.46 -14.97
CA ASP A 206 -1.06 17.87 -15.36
C ASP A 206 -1.88 18.07 -16.64
N ALA A 207 -2.58 19.21 -16.71
CA ALA A 207 -3.28 19.62 -17.92
C ALA A 207 -2.28 20.21 -18.92
N ARG A 208 -2.50 19.89 -20.20
CA ARG A 208 -1.83 20.53 -21.33
C ARG A 208 -2.42 21.91 -21.57
N ASP A 209 -1.78 22.70 -22.43
CA ASP A 209 -2.23 24.05 -22.79
C ASP A 209 -3.66 24.10 -23.35
N ASP A 210 -4.14 23.01 -23.94
CA ASP A 210 -5.51 22.86 -24.46
C ASP A 210 -6.54 22.41 -23.41
N GLY A 211 -6.11 22.28 -22.14
CA GLY A 211 -6.95 21.85 -21.02
C GLY A 211 -7.16 20.34 -20.93
N THR A 212 -6.62 19.54 -21.86
CA THR A 212 -6.70 18.07 -21.81
C THR A 212 -5.64 17.49 -20.89
N ARG A 213 -5.90 16.30 -20.33
CA ARG A 213 -4.94 15.54 -19.54
C ARG A 213 -4.65 14.23 -20.25
N GLU A 214 -3.41 13.74 -20.13
CA GLU A 214 -3.05 12.43 -20.68
C GLU A 214 -3.74 11.30 -19.91
N LEU A 215 -3.83 11.45 -18.59
CA LEU A 215 -4.57 10.57 -17.69
C LEU A 215 -5.48 11.42 -16.81
N ASP A 216 -6.76 11.05 -16.71
CA ASP A 216 -7.72 11.62 -15.76
C ASP A 216 -8.86 10.61 -15.52
N GLU A 217 -8.69 9.78 -14.50
CA GLU A 217 -9.59 8.68 -14.17
C GLU A 217 -10.15 8.87 -12.76
N ALA A 218 -11.47 9.04 -12.64
CA ALA A 218 -12.17 9.04 -11.36
C ALA A 218 -12.83 7.68 -11.13
N MET A 219 -12.51 7.07 -9.99
CA MET A 219 -12.93 5.72 -9.63
C MET A 219 -13.75 5.75 -8.35
N VAL A 220 -14.89 5.06 -8.38
CA VAL A 220 -15.56 4.60 -7.16
C VAL A 220 -14.81 3.36 -6.67
N VAL A 221 -14.24 3.41 -5.48
CA VAL A 221 -13.56 2.29 -4.82
C VAL A 221 -14.47 1.72 -3.73
N GLU A 222 -14.57 0.40 -3.68
CA GLU A 222 -15.38 -0.41 -2.76
C GLU A 222 -14.46 -1.29 -1.90
N ASP A 223 -15.00 -1.90 -0.84
CA ASP A 223 -14.21 -2.69 0.11
C ASP A 223 -13.49 -3.87 -0.57
N GLY A 224 -12.17 -3.92 -0.38
CA GLY A 224 -11.29 -4.95 -0.94
C GLY A 224 -10.76 -4.66 -2.34
N ASP A 225 -11.07 -3.50 -2.94
CA ASP A 225 -10.49 -3.10 -4.22
C ASP A 225 -9.00 -2.75 -4.11
N VAL A 226 -8.28 -2.92 -5.21
CA VAL A 226 -6.97 -2.31 -5.43
C VAL A 226 -7.06 -1.27 -6.55
N THR A 227 -6.39 -0.15 -6.40
CA THR A 227 -6.13 0.78 -7.50
C THR A 227 -4.65 0.90 -7.82
N LEU A 228 -4.37 1.23 -9.08
CA LEU A 228 -3.03 1.36 -9.64
C LEU A 228 -2.76 2.83 -9.96
N VAL A 229 -1.62 3.34 -9.52
CA VAL A 229 -1.15 4.70 -9.79
C VAL A 229 0.15 4.61 -10.59
N PRO A 230 0.07 4.53 -11.93
CA PRO A 230 1.27 4.47 -12.77
C PRO A 230 1.95 5.84 -12.91
N LYS A 231 1.19 6.93 -12.74
CA LYS A 231 1.66 8.32 -12.78
C LYS A 231 0.59 9.31 -12.32
N GLY A 232 0.99 10.56 -12.12
CA GLY A 232 0.11 11.68 -11.82
C GLY A 232 -0.29 11.78 -10.35
N TYR A 233 -1.16 12.76 -10.10
CA TYR A 233 -1.78 13.06 -8.82
C TYR A 233 -2.87 12.06 -8.48
N HIS A 234 -2.95 11.65 -7.20
CA HIS A 234 -3.78 10.50 -6.81
C HIS A 234 -4.54 10.66 -5.47
N PRO A 235 -5.31 11.74 -5.26
CA PRO A 235 -6.05 11.96 -4.01
C PRO A 235 -7.18 10.94 -3.79
N CYS A 236 -7.47 10.67 -2.51
CA CYS A 236 -8.57 9.82 -2.07
C CYS A 236 -9.56 10.64 -1.22
N ALA A 237 -10.86 10.51 -1.49
CA ALA A 237 -11.93 11.16 -0.74
C ALA A 237 -12.85 10.10 -0.12
N ALA A 238 -12.81 9.99 1.21
CA ALA A 238 -13.72 9.14 1.96
C ALA A 238 -15.12 9.76 1.95
N THR A 239 -16.15 8.92 1.83
CA THR A 239 -17.54 9.40 1.90
C THR A 239 -17.98 9.54 3.36
N HIS A 240 -18.94 10.42 3.61
CA HIS A 240 -19.46 10.62 4.96
C HIS A 240 -20.01 9.31 5.54
N GLY A 241 -19.59 8.97 6.76
CA GLY A 241 -20.04 7.77 7.48
C GLY A 241 -19.31 6.48 7.11
N TYR A 242 -18.30 6.55 6.24
CA TYR A 242 -17.46 5.39 5.87
C TYR A 242 -15.98 5.74 6.02
N ASP A 243 -15.35 5.21 7.05
CA ASP A 243 -13.92 5.34 7.24
C ASP A 243 -13.20 4.54 6.14
N LEU A 244 -12.16 5.15 5.56
CA LEU A 244 -11.39 4.59 4.48
C LEU A 244 -10.00 4.21 4.98
N TYR A 245 -9.66 2.92 4.89
CA TYR A 245 -8.30 2.43 5.07
C TYR A 245 -7.68 2.16 3.70
N TYR A 246 -6.39 2.43 3.55
CA TYR A 246 -5.63 1.81 2.48
C TYR A 246 -4.19 1.47 2.84
N LEU A 247 -3.72 0.37 2.25
CA LEU A 247 -2.32 -0.09 2.29
C LEU A 247 -1.65 0.24 0.95
N ASN A 248 -0.55 0.99 1.01
CA ASN A 248 0.26 1.38 -0.13
C ASN A 248 1.52 0.55 -0.24
N VAL A 249 1.87 0.23 -1.49
CA VAL A 249 3.16 -0.36 -1.86
C VAL A 249 3.75 0.51 -2.94
N MET A 250 4.98 0.99 -2.71
CA MET A 250 5.74 1.76 -3.66
C MET A 250 7.11 1.15 -3.93
N ALA A 251 7.57 1.27 -5.16
CA ALA A 251 8.92 0.95 -5.57
C ALA A 251 9.28 1.66 -6.89
N GLY A 252 10.57 1.84 -7.12
CA GLY A 252 11.11 2.50 -8.30
C GLY A 252 12.61 2.26 -8.45
N PRO A 253 13.29 2.92 -9.41
CA PRO A 253 14.72 2.72 -9.65
C PRO A 253 15.59 3.14 -8.45
N LYS A 254 15.08 4.02 -7.59
CA LYS A 254 15.72 4.48 -6.36
C LYS A 254 14.71 4.42 -5.23
N ARG A 255 15.09 3.80 -4.12
CA ARG A 255 14.28 3.75 -2.90
C ARG A 255 14.34 5.08 -2.15
N THR A 256 13.61 6.07 -2.67
CA THR A 256 13.57 7.43 -2.11
C THR A 256 12.17 7.99 -2.33
N TRP A 257 11.51 8.50 -1.29
CA TRP A 257 10.18 9.11 -1.39
C TRP A 257 10.31 10.63 -1.49
N LYS A 258 10.37 11.13 -2.74
CA LYS A 258 10.31 12.57 -3.05
C LYS A 258 9.15 12.82 -4.00
N PHE A 259 8.13 13.48 -3.48
CA PHE A 259 6.93 13.81 -4.24
C PHE A 259 6.86 15.30 -4.57
N HIS A 260 6.18 15.61 -5.68
CA HIS A 260 5.86 16.94 -6.12
C HIS A 260 4.36 17.21 -5.87
N ASN A 261 4.04 18.25 -5.11
CA ASN A 261 2.65 18.67 -4.91
C ASN A 261 2.12 19.36 -6.17
N GLU A 262 0.81 19.27 -6.43
CA GLU A 262 0.20 20.05 -7.51
C GLU A 262 0.28 21.56 -7.16
N PRO A 263 0.93 22.39 -7.99
CA PRO A 263 1.15 23.81 -7.68
C PRO A 263 -0.14 24.58 -7.33
N ALA A 264 -1.27 24.24 -7.97
CA ALA A 264 -2.57 24.86 -7.71
C ALA A 264 -3.11 24.62 -6.28
N HIS A 265 -2.58 23.61 -5.58
CA HIS A 265 -3.02 23.19 -4.26
C HIS A 265 -1.96 23.42 -3.17
N GLU A 266 -0.77 23.95 -3.50
CA GLU A 266 0.31 24.18 -2.55
C GLU A 266 -0.03 25.17 -1.43
N TRP A 267 -0.99 26.07 -1.66
CA TRP A 267 -1.48 27.00 -0.63
C TRP A 267 -2.05 26.30 0.61
N LEU A 268 -2.42 25.03 0.50
CA LEU A 268 -2.90 24.19 1.61
C LEU A 268 -1.77 23.66 2.51
N VAL A 269 -0.51 23.69 2.06
CA VAL A 269 0.65 23.19 2.81
C VAL A 269 1.32 24.32 3.62
N GLN A 270 1.09 25.58 3.23
CA GLN A 270 1.72 26.71 3.89
C GLN A 270 1.09 26.95 5.28
N PRO A 271 1.91 27.22 6.32
CA PRO A 271 1.37 27.64 7.61
C PRO A 271 0.55 28.93 7.42
N PRO A 272 -0.58 29.10 8.13
CA PRO A 272 -1.32 30.35 8.09
C PRO A 272 -0.39 31.51 8.47
N GLY A 273 -0.32 32.53 7.61
CA GLY A 273 0.45 33.74 7.85
C GLY A 273 -0.09 34.60 8.98
#